data_AF-A0A9J6BWK7-F1
#
_entry.id   AF-A0A9J6BWK7-F1
#
_cell.length_a   1.000
_cell.length_b   1.000
_cell.length_c   1.000
_cell.angle_alpha   90.00
_cell.angle_beta   90.00
_cell.angle_gamma   90.00
#
_symmetry.space_group_name_H-M   'P 1'
#
loop_
_entity.id
_entity.type
_entity.pdbx_description
1 polymer ?
#
loop_
_entity_poly.entity_id
_entity_poly.type
_entity_poly.pdbx_seq_one_letter_code
_entity_poly.pdbx_strand_id
1 'polypeptide(L)'
;MSAPFSLKTLEDCLKNVPADDLKDLKTHIYGRSNDNELPVSTKAQKIAKDNTFVIKSYKFEAIKEDLRKPRVVRIGAIQTSLAAPTTEPIGVQRQKIFDKVAKIIEAAALENVNILCLQELWYLPYVFCTREKYPWCEFAENPESGAAVTFLSTFARKYNMVIVSPILERDEDQGDIVWNTAVVISHTGKIIGKHRKNHIPRVGDFNESTYYFEGNTGHPVFETKYGRLAINICYGRHHPQNWMMFGLNGAEIVFNPSAEIGGSLSDRMWFIEGRAAAVANSFFTITINRVGTEVFANEFTSADGKKAHNDMGPFYGSAYLATPEGMRTPGMPRDSDGLLISEVDLNECRQSRDLHTFRMCQRLPIYAEGFTRATKLDFKPQIIREI
;
A
#
# COMPACT_ATOMS: atom_id res chain seq x y z
N MET A 1 -12.91 -23.21 -2.91
CA MET A 1 -11.49 -23.16 -2.48
C MET A 1 -10.63 -23.00 -3.71
N SER A 2 -10.24 -21.76 -4.01
CA SER A 2 -9.12 -21.47 -4.90
C SER A 2 -7.87 -22.26 -4.47
N ALA A 3 -7.19 -22.91 -5.41
CA ALA A 3 -5.94 -23.61 -5.11
C ALA A 3 -4.90 -22.63 -4.53
N PRO A 4 -4.11 -23.03 -3.51
CA PRO A 4 -3.01 -22.20 -3.01
C PRO A 4 -2.06 -21.84 -4.15
N PHE A 5 -1.46 -20.65 -4.08
CA PHE A 5 -0.45 -20.26 -5.07
C PHE A 5 0.64 -21.33 -5.13
N SER A 6 0.91 -21.87 -6.33
CA SER A 6 2.04 -22.80 -6.54
C SER A 6 3.38 -22.13 -6.23
N LEU A 7 3.44 -20.80 -6.35
CA LEU A 7 4.58 -19.96 -6.05
C LEU A 7 4.35 -19.13 -4.78
N LYS A 8 5.19 -19.32 -3.76
CA LYS A 8 5.12 -18.55 -2.49
C LYS A 8 5.78 -17.18 -2.58
N THR A 9 6.90 -17.07 -3.29
CA THR A 9 7.60 -15.82 -3.63
C THR A 9 8.22 -15.91 -5.02
N LEU A 10 8.44 -14.78 -5.70
CA LEU A 10 9.20 -14.77 -6.97
C LEU A 10 10.62 -15.30 -6.76
N GLU A 11 11.19 -14.99 -5.61
CA GLU A 11 12.54 -15.34 -5.21
C GLU A 11 12.73 -16.86 -5.04
N ASP A 12 11.67 -17.62 -4.75
CA ASP A 12 11.73 -19.08 -4.74
C ASP A 12 12.06 -19.67 -6.12
N CYS A 13 11.59 -19.03 -7.21
CA CYS A 13 11.98 -19.44 -8.58
C CYS A 13 13.46 -19.20 -8.87
N LEU A 14 14.06 -18.22 -8.19
CA LEU A 14 15.44 -17.80 -8.46
C LEU A 14 16.48 -18.74 -7.81
N LYS A 15 16.07 -19.59 -6.87
CA LYS A 15 16.96 -20.50 -6.11
C LYS A 15 17.69 -21.52 -6.99
N ASN A 16 17.12 -21.85 -8.15
CA ASN A 16 17.69 -22.83 -9.08
C ASN A 16 18.53 -22.20 -10.20
N VAL A 17 18.69 -20.87 -10.19
CA VAL A 17 19.48 -20.14 -11.18
C VAL A 17 20.97 -20.19 -10.78
N PRO A 18 21.91 -20.49 -11.71
CA PRO A 18 23.35 -20.44 -11.43
C PRO A 18 23.77 -19.09 -10.84
N ALA A 19 24.79 -19.07 -9.97
CA ALA A 19 25.17 -17.88 -9.22
C ALA A 19 25.53 -16.67 -10.11
N ASP A 20 26.23 -16.91 -11.23
CA ASP A 20 26.61 -15.85 -12.17
C ASP A 20 25.38 -15.27 -12.88
N ASP A 21 24.49 -16.13 -13.38
CA ASP A 21 23.22 -15.71 -14.02
C ASP A 21 22.27 -15.03 -13.01
N LEU A 22 22.27 -15.47 -11.76
CA LEU A 22 21.41 -14.93 -10.70
C LEU A 22 21.75 -13.47 -10.41
N LYS A 23 23.03 -13.11 -10.43
CA LYS A 23 23.48 -11.73 -10.21
C LYS A 23 22.93 -10.78 -11.27
N ASP A 24 23.04 -11.17 -12.53
CA ASP A 24 22.56 -10.38 -13.66
C ASP A 24 21.03 -10.33 -13.68
N LEU A 25 20.39 -11.47 -13.46
CA LEU A 25 18.93 -11.56 -13.36
C LEU A 25 18.37 -10.66 -12.27
N LYS A 26 18.97 -10.66 -11.07
CA LYS A 26 18.55 -9.77 -9.97
C LYS A 26 18.79 -8.30 -10.30
N THR A 27 19.88 -7.98 -10.98
CA THR A 27 20.16 -6.61 -11.43
C THR A 27 19.05 -6.09 -12.35
N HIS A 28 18.57 -6.90 -13.30
CA HIS A 28 17.48 -6.49 -14.18
C HIS A 28 16.10 -6.50 -13.51
N ILE A 29 15.80 -7.51 -12.67
CA ILE A 29 14.49 -7.63 -12.03
C ILE A 29 14.32 -6.66 -10.87
N TYR A 30 15.33 -6.48 -10.02
CA TYR A 30 15.24 -5.69 -8.79
C TYR A 30 16.01 -4.36 -8.87
N GLY A 31 16.81 -4.13 -9.92
CA GLY A 31 17.71 -2.98 -10.01
C GLY A 31 18.99 -3.12 -9.18
N ARG A 32 19.23 -4.29 -8.59
CA ARG A 32 20.32 -4.55 -7.63
C ARG A 32 20.68 -6.02 -7.60
N SER A 33 21.96 -6.34 -7.44
CA SER A 33 22.44 -7.73 -7.40
C SER A 33 22.40 -8.36 -6.00
N ASN A 34 22.61 -7.55 -4.96
CA ASN A 34 22.55 -7.97 -3.54
C ASN A 34 21.31 -7.36 -2.88
N ASP A 35 20.62 -8.10 -2.02
CA ASP A 35 19.42 -7.65 -1.29
C ASP A 35 19.74 -6.76 -0.08
N ASN A 36 21.01 -6.63 0.34
CA ASN A 36 21.46 -5.83 1.49
C ASN A 36 20.49 -5.98 2.67
N GLU A 37 20.28 -7.25 3.07
CA GLU A 37 19.42 -7.59 4.19
C GLU A 37 19.98 -7.00 5.49
N LEU A 38 19.08 -6.46 6.29
CA LEU A 38 19.40 -6.00 7.64
C LEU A 38 19.06 -7.10 8.64
N PRO A 39 19.93 -7.37 9.63
CA PRO A 39 19.63 -8.33 10.68
C PRO A 39 18.43 -7.87 11.48
N VAL A 40 17.49 -8.79 11.72
CA VAL A 40 16.33 -8.59 12.60
C VAL A 40 16.71 -9.04 14.02
N SER A 41 16.34 -8.28 15.05
CA SER A 41 16.66 -8.63 16.43
C SER A 41 16.04 -9.97 16.85
N THR A 42 16.73 -10.70 17.73
CA THR A 42 16.24 -11.99 18.27
C THR A 42 14.88 -11.87 18.98
N LYS A 43 14.62 -10.70 19.59
CA LYS A 43 13.32 -10.41 20.22
C LYS A 43 12.21 -10.28 19.18
N ALA A 44 12.44 -9.53 18.09
CA ALA A 44 11.44 -9.40 17.03
C ALA A 44 11.22 -10.73 16.29
N GLN A 45 12.28 -11.50 16.03
CA GLN A 45 12.18 -12.85 15.46
C GLN A 45 11.35 -13.79 16.35
N LYS A 46 11.52 -13.70 17.69
CA LYS A 46 10.70 -14.48 18.62
C LYS A 46 9.23 -14.08 18.55
N ILE A 47 8.90 -12.78 18.55
CA ILE A 47 7.52 -12.31 18.40
C ILE A 47 6.92 -12.81 17.09
N ALA A 48 7.67 -12.72 15.99
CA ALA A 48 7.26 -13.20 14.67
C ALA A 48 6.95 -14.70 14.67
N LYS A 49 7.83 -15.51 15.27
CA LYS A 49 7.64 -16.96 15.40
C LYS A 49 6.43 -17.31 16.28
N ASP A 50 6.32 -16.68 17.45
CA ASP A 50 5.26 -16.97 18.42
C ASP A 50 3.86 -16.54 17.90
N ASN A 51 3.81 -15.62 16.93
CA ASN A 51 2.57 -15.10 16.35
C ASN A 51 2.41 -15.40 14.84
N THR A 52 3.25 -16.30 14.29
CA THR A 52 3.15 -16.82 12.91
C THR A 52 3.10 -15.74 11.83
N PHE A 53 4.06 -14.81 11.83
CA PHE A 53 4.27 -13.87 10.72
C PHE A 53 5.74 -13.80 10.32
N VAL A 54 6.01 -13.30 9.11
CA VAL A 54 7.37 -13.18 8.57
C VAL A 54 7.89 -11.75 8.71
N ILE A 55 9.15 -11.58 9.10
CA ILE A 55 9.84 -10.28 9.05
C ILE A 55 10.90 -10.34 7.95
N LYS A 56 10.88 -9.39 7.02
CA LYS A 56 11.97 -9.15 6.06
C LYS A 56 12.46 -7.72 6.21
N SER A 57 13.78 -7.52 6.17
CA SER A 57 14.38 -6.22 6.41
C SER A 57 15.50 -5.93 5.43
N TYR A 58 15.48 -4.75 4.80
CA TYR A 58 16.39 -4.39 3.71
C TYR A 58 16.92 -2.97 3.86
N LYS A 59 18.08 -2.69 3.26
CA LYS A 59 18.69 -1.35 3.22
C LYS A 59 18.85 -0.83 1.79
N PHE A 60 18.64 0.48 1.63
CA PHE A 60 19.04 1.28 0.48
C PHE A 60 19.83 2.50 0.96
N GLU A 61 20.87 2.84 0.21
CA GLU A 61 21.77 3.95 0.54
C GLU A 61 21.68 5.02 -0.55
N ALA A 62 21.75 6.27 -0.15
CA ALA A 62 21.91 7.40 -1.07
C ALA A 62 23.39 7.75 -1.23
N ILE A 63 23.70 8.53 -2.26
CA ILE A 63 25.03 9.11 -2.43
C ILE A 63 25.29 10.05 -1.25
N LYS A 64 26.50 10.00 -0.68
CA LYS A 64 26.91 10.91 0.40
C LYS A 64 26.97 12.33 -0.14
N GLU A 65 26.29 13.26 0.54
CA GLU A 65 26.34 14.69 0.23
C GLU A 65 27.31 15.43 1.16
N ASP A 66 28.02 16.43 0.64
CA ASP A 66 28.92 17.26 1.43
C ASP A 66 28.17 18.30 2.28
N LEU A 67 27.07 18.83 1.76
CA LEU A 67 26.31 19.93 2.38
C LEU A 67 25.12 19.45 3.23
N ARG A 68 24.76 18.18 3.16
CA ARG A 68 23.58 17.64 3.85
C ARG A 68 23.92 16.34 4.55
N LYS A 69 23.41 16.20 5.77
CA LYS A 69 23.48 14.94 6.49
C LYS A 69 22.52 13.93 5.85
N PRO A 70 22.84 12.62 5.91
CA PRO A 70 21.90 11.56 5.57
C PRO A 70 20.58 11.73 6.30
N ARG A 71 19.45 11.52 5.60
CA ARG A 71 18.10 11.53 6.16
C ARG A 71 17.57 10.10 6.20
N VAL A 72 18.21 9.28 7.02
CA VAL A 72 17.91 7.85 7.16
C VAL A 72 16.60 7.65 7.92
N VAL A 73 15.71 6.83 7.35
CA VAL A 73 14.38 6.51 7.89
C VAL A 73 14.10 5.03 7.71
N ARG A 74 13.55 4.39 8.74
CA ARG A 74 13.03 3.01 8.68
C ARG A 74 11.52 3.01 8.43
N ILE A 75 11.13 2.43 7.31
CA ILE A 75 9.74 2.32 6.87
C ILE A 75 9.28 0.88 7.06
N GLY A 76 8.13 0.70 7.68
CA GLY A 76 7.47 -0.58 7.88
C GLY A 76 6.19 -0.70 7.06
N ALA A 77 5.91 -1.89 6.54
CA ALA A 77 4.65 -2.25 5.89
C ALA A 77 4.12 -3.58 6.45
N ILE A 78 2.84 -3.59 6.82
CA ILE A 78 2.15 -4.76 7.38
C ILE A 78 1.17 -5.32 6.35
N GLN A 79 1.35 -6.59 6.00
CA GLN A 79 0.36 -7.40 5.29
C GLN A 79 -0.19 -8.49 6.22
N THR A 80 -1.51 -8.67 6.23
CA THR A 80 -2.19 -9.63 7.11
C THR A 80 -3.44 -10.21 6.46
N SER A 81 -3.71 -11.45 6.80
CA SER A 81 -4.98 -12.15 6.62
C SER A 81 -5.93 -11.85 7.78
N LEU A 82 -7.20 -12.23 7.62
CA LEU A 82 -8.16 -12.18 8.72
C LEU A 82 -7.72 -13.01 9.93
N ALA A 83 -8.14 -12.57 11.11
CA ALA A 83 -7.88 -13.25 12.38
C ALA A 83 -9.09 -14.05 12.89
N ALA A 84 -10.22 -14.00 12.17
CA ALA A 84 -11.48 -14.64 12.53
C ALA A 84 -12.30 -14.95 11.26
N PRO A 85 -13.20 -15.95 11.30
CA PRO A 85 -14.20 -16.15 10.26
C PRO A 85 -15.10 -14.92 10.10
N THR A 86 -15.57 -14.66 8.87
CA THR A 86 -16.45 -13.51 8.58
C THR A 86 -17.85 -13.66 9.18
N THR A 87 -18.22 -14.86 9.64
CA THR A 87 -19.50 -15.18 10.30
C THR A 87 -19.52 -14.85 11.79
N GLU A 88 -18.38 -14.54 12.40
CA GLU A 88 -18.32 -14.08 13.79
C GLU A 88 -18.93 -12.67 13.94
N PRO A 89 -19.38 -12.24 15.13
CA PRO A 89 -19.79 -10.87 15.35
C PRO A 89 -18.71 -9.87 14.95
N ILE A 90 -19.07 -8.78 14.25
CA ILE A 90 -18.10 -7.83 13.68
C ILE A 90 -17.12 -7.24 14.71
N GLY A 91 -17.57 -7.04 15.96
CA GLY A 91 -16.73 -6.58 17.06
C GLY A 91 -15.65 -7.59 17.46
N VAL A 92 -15.97 -8.89 17.42
CA VAL A 92 -15.02 -9.98 17.68
C VAL A 92 -14.01 -10.09 16.55
N GLN A 93 -14.47 -9.97 15.29
CA GLN A 93 -13.58 -9.95 14.12
C GLN A 93 -12.55 -8.82 14.24
N ARG A 94 -13.03 -7.58 14.48
CA ARG A 94 -12.18 -6.40 14.64
C ARG A 94 -11.16 -6.59 15.76
N GLN A 95 -11.60 -7.04 16.93
CA GLN A 95 -10.71 -7.21 18.09
C GLN A 95 -9.61 -8.24 17.82
N LYS A 96 -9.94 -9.39 17.20
CA LYS A 96 -8.93 -10.39 16.84
C LYS A 96 -7.90 -9.85 15.84
N ILE A 97 -8.33 -9.00 14.91
CA ILE A 97 -7.41 -8.33 13.97
C ILE A 97 -6.53 -7.32 14.71
N PHE A 98 -7.08 -6.54 15.64
CA PHE A 98 -6.31 -5.62 16.49
C PHE A 98 -5.24 -6.37 17.30
N ASP A 99 -5.61 -7.48 17.94
CA ASP A 99 -4.69 -8.30 18.74
C ASP A 99 -3.54 -8.85 17.89
N LYS A 100 -3.85 -9.34 16.68
CA LYS A 100 -2.84 -9.80 15.71
C LYS A 100 -1.90 -8.66 15.31
N VAL A 101 -2.44 -7.53 14.88
CA VAL A 101 -1.67 -6.38 14.39
C VAL A 101 -0.83 -5.75 15.50
N ALA A 102 -1.30 -5.73 16.75
CA ALA A 102 -0.52 -5.26 17.90
C ALA A 102 0.83 -5.96 18.00
N LYS A 103 0.90 -7.28 17.77
CA LYS A 103 2.14 -8.06 17.81
C LYS A 103 3.10 -7.71 16.69
N ILE A 104 2.57 -7.40 15.52
CA ILE A 104 3.40 -6.97 14.39
C ILE A 104 3.95 -5.55 14.64
N ILE A 105 3.14 -4.64 15.20
CA ILE A 105 3.58 -3.29 15.61
C ILE A 105 4.66 -3.38 16.70
N GLU A 106 4.50 -4.26 17.69
CA GLU A 106 5.52 -4.50 18.73
C GLU A 106 6.85 -4.94 18.13
N ALA A 107 6.84 -5.83 17.13
CA ALA A 107 8.05 -6.23 16.42
C ALA A 107 8.65 -5.08 15.59
N ALA A 108 7.84 -4.28 14.89
CA ALA A 108 8.30 -3.11 14.15
C ALA A 108 8.99 -2.08 15.07
N ALA A 109 8.46 -1.89 16.28
CA ALA A 109 9.05 -0.98 17.26
C ALA A 109 10.43 -1.46 17.76
N LEU A 110 10.62 -2.78 17.95
CA LEU A 110 11.94 -3.35 18.31
C LEU A 110 12.99 -3.11 17.23
N GLU A 111 12.57 -2.99 15.98
CA GLU A 111 13.43 -2.71 14.83
C GLU A 111 13.53 -1.20 14.53
N ASN A 112 13.11 -0.33 15.46
CA ASN A 112 13.17 1.13 15.33
C ASN A 112 12.49 1.68 14.07
N VAL A 113 11.38 1.06 13.64
CA VAL A 113 10.58 1.60 12.53
C VAL A 113 10.06 2.99 12.90
N ASN A 114 10.27 3.95 12.00
CA ASN A 114 9.86 5.34 12.19
C ASN A 114 8.47 5.61 11.62
N ILE A 115 8.13 4.95 10.52
CA ILE A 115 6.87 5.12 9.78
C ILE A 115 6.33 3.73 9.46
N LEU A 116 5.08 3.46 9.82
CA LEU A 116 4.43 2.17 9.61
C LEU A 116 3.12 2.35 8.87
N CYS A 117 2.90 1.57 7.80
CA CYS A 117 1.63 1.57 7.08
C CYS A 117 1.00 0.18 7.11
N LEU A 118 -0.32 0.16 7.32
CA LEU A 118 -1.13 -1.04 7.21
C LEU A 118 -1.73 -1.15 5.81
N GLN A 119 -2.19 -2.35 5.44
CA GLN A 119 -2.92 -2.58 4.20
C GLN A 119 -4.27 -1.86 4.17
N GLU A 120 -4.93 -1.89 3.00
CA GLU A 120 -6.25 -1.26 2.85
C GLU A 120 -7.30 -1.94 3.74
N LEU A 121 -8.08 -1.10 4.44
CA LEU A 121 -9.24 -1.52 5.23
C LEU A 121 -8.89 -2.66 6.20
N TRP A 122 -7.77 -2.47 6.90
CA TRP A 122 -7.01 -3.54 7.55
C TRP A 122 -7.78 -4.32 8.63
N TYR A 123 -8.78 -3.70 9.26
CA TYR A 123 -9.51 -4.25 10.40
C TYR A 123 -10.88 -4.86 10.06
N LEU A 124 -11.18 -5.02 8.77
CA LEU A 124 -12.39 -5.71 8.31
C LEU A 124 -12.08 -6.72 7.19
N PRO A 125 -12.96 -7.70 6.98
CA PRO A 125 -13.03 -8.45 5.72
C PRO A 125 -13.20 -7.50 4.53
N TYR A 126 -12.76 -7.92 3.36
CA TYR A 126 -12.96 -7.20 2.11
C TYR A 126 -14.35 -7.48 1.55
N VAL A 127 -15.35 -7.01 2.29
CA VAL A 127 -16.79 -7.26 2.12
C VAL A 127 -17.40 -6.84 0.78
N PHE A 128 -16.71 -6.03 -0.01
CA PHE A 128 -17.31 -5.35 -1.16
C PHE A 128 -17.78 -6.30 -2.26
N CYS A 129 -17.26 -7.53 -2.30
CA CYS A 129 -17.72 -8.57 -3.22
C CYS A 129 -19.17 -8.99 -2.95
N THR A 130 -19.65 -8.91 -1.70
CA THR A 130 -21.02 -9.31 -1.34
C THR A 130 -22.06 -8.29 -1.76
N ARG A 131 -21.67 -7.00 -1.89
CA ARG A 131 -22.56 -5.84 -2.15
C ARG A 131 -23.61 -5.60 -1.05
N GLU A 132 -23.53 -6.33 0.06
CA GLU A 132 -24.43 -6.19 1.20
C GLU A 132 -24.02 -4.99 2.06
N LYS A 133 -25.01 -4.26 2.59
CA LYS A 133 -24.77 -3.14 3.53
C LYS A 133 -24.70 -3.58 4.97
N TYR A 134 -25.52 -4.55 5.36
CA TYR A 134 -25.61 -5.05 6.73
C TYR A 134 -24.95 -6.44 6.82
N PRO A 135 -24.16 -6.73 7.86
CA PRO A 135 -23.73 -5.82 8.94
C PRO A 135 -22.50 -4.96 8.54
N TRP A 136 -22.02 -5.08 7.31
CA TRP A 136 -20.69 -4.64 6.90
C TRP A 136 -20.40 -3.15 7.05
N CYS A 137 -21.38 -2.28 6.81
CA CYS A 137 -21.22 -0.83 6.99
C CYS A 137 -21.07 -0.40 8.46
N GLU A 138 -21.32 -1.28 9.44
CA GLU A 138 -21.05 -1.00 10.86
C GLU A 138 -19.56 -1.01 11.19
N PHE A 139 -18.70 -1.53 10.31
CA PHE A 139 -17.24 -1.34 10.42
C PHE A 139 -16.81 0.10 10.15
N ALA A 140 -17.67 0.93 9.55
CA ALA A 140 -17.36 2.32 9.28
C ALA A 140 -17.29 3.12 10.58
N GLU A 141 -16.19 3.83 10.80
CA GLU A 141 -15.94 4.58 12.04
C GLU A 141 -15.50 6.02 11.76
N ASN A 142 -15.64 6.88 12.77
CA ASN A 142 -15.18 8.26 12.72
C ASN A 142 -13.64 8.29 12.55
N PRO A 143 -13.09 9.09 11.61
CA PRO A 143 -11.66 9.09 11.31
C PRO A 143 -10.79 9.75 12.39
N GLU A 144 -11.41 10.43 13.36
CA GLU A 144 -10.73 11.15 14.43
C GLU A 144 -10.85 10.47 15.80
N SER A 145 -11.95 9.77 16.04
CA SER A 145 -12.29 9.15 17.34
C SER A 145 -12.56 7.64 17.27
N GLY A 146 -12.57 7.06 16.07
CA GLY A 146 -12.83 5.63 15.83
C GLY A 146 -11.90 4.68 16.58
N ALA A 147 -12.31 3.43 16.69
CA ALA A 147 -11.60 2.43 17.48
C ALA A 147 -10.23 2.11 16.87
N ALA A 148 -10.10 2.04 15.54
CA ALA A 148 -8.84 1.74 14.88
C ALA A 148 -7.83 2.90 15.05
N VAL A 149 -8.27 4.14 14.85
CA VAL A 149 -7.39 5.32 15.03
C VAL A 149 -7.01 5.54 16.48
N THR A 150 -7.91 5.30 17.43
CA THR A 150 -7.61 5.35 18.86
C THR A 150 -6.59 4.28 19.25
N PHE A 151 -6.83 3.03 18.83
CA PHE A 151 -5.92 1.90 19.04
C PHE A 151 -4.51 2.22 18.52
N LEU A 152 -4.39 2.64 17.26
CA LEU A 152 -3.08 2.94 16.65
C LEU A 152 -2.41 4.19 17.24
N SER A 153 -3.18 5.18 17.70
CA SER A 153 -2.64 6.38 18.36
C SER A 153 -1.88 6.05 19.65
N THR A 154 -2.30 5.01 20.38
CA THR A 154 -1.57 4.55 21.57
C THR A 154 -0.18 4.03 21.20
N PHE A 155 -0.08 3.23 20.13
CA PHE A 155 1.17 2.69 19.62
C PHE A 155 2.07 3.76 19.02
N ALA A 156 1.50 4.67 18.22
CA ALA A 156 2.23 5.78 17.61
C ALA A 156 2.97 6.62 18.67
N ARG A 157 2.27 6.97 19.75
CA ARG A 157 2.87 7.69 20.89
C ARG A 157 3.89 6.85 21.64
N LYS A 158 3.53 5.61 21.99
CA LYS A 158 4.38 4.71 22.80
C LYS A 158 5.72 4.43 22.12
N TYR A 159 5.71 4.27 20.81
CA TYR A 159 6.89 3.89 20.03
C TYR A 159 7.48 5.03 19.22
N ASN A 160 7.00 6.27 19.41
CA ASN A 160 7.49 7.45 18.71
C ASN A 160 7.48 7.25 17.18
N MET A 161 6.42 6.67 16.65
CA MET A 161 6.29 6.16 15.28
C MET A 161 5.09 6.80 14.58
N VAL A 162 5.25 7.22 13.33
CA VAL A 162 4.12 7.64 12.49
C VAL A 162 3.40 6.40 12.00
N ILE A 163 2.06 6.37 12.08
CA ILE A 163 1.26 5.24 11.63
C ILE A 163 0.21 5.70 10.62
N VAL A 164 0.14 5.03 9.47
CA VAL A 164 -0.88 5.21 8.44
C VAL A 164 -1.93 4.12 8.57
N SER A 165 -3.19 4.52 8.78
CA SER A 165 -4.34 3.63 9.01
C SER A 165 -5.39 3.79 7.92
N PRO A 166 -5.45 2.90 6.93
CA PRO A 166 -6.54 2.83 5.97
C PRO A 166 -7.81 2.23 6.60
N ILE A 167 -8.86 3.03 6.72
CA ILE A 167 -10.12 2.72 7.41
C ILE A 167 -11.34 2.90 6.51
N LEU A 168 -12.45 2.25 6.90
CA LEU A 168 -13.76 2.59 6.39
C LEU A 168 -14.26 3.76 7.25
N GLU A 169 -14.31 4.95 6.67
CA GLU A 169 -14.71 6.16 7.36
C GLU A 169 -16.24 6.30 7.33
N ARG A 170 -16.84 6.70 8.45
CA ARG A 170 -18.18 7.28 8.51
C ARG A 170 -18.07 8.78 8.78
N ASP A 171 -18.56 9.59 7.86
CA ASP A 171 -18.56 11.05 7.96
C ASP A 171 -19.85 11.54 8.62
N GLU A 172 -19.85 11.57 9.94
CA GLU A 172 -20.99 11.96 10.79
C GLU A 172 -21.43 13.42 10.52
N ASP A 173 -20.49 14.29 10.12
CA ASP A 173 -20.76 15.69 9.78
C ASP A 173 -21.40 15.87 8.40
N GLN A 174 -21.34 14.84 7.54
CA GLN A 174 -21.89 14.83 6.18
C GLN A 174 -22.91 13.73 6.00
N GLY A 175 -23.85 13.61 6.94
CA GLY A 175 -25.00 12.70 6.81
C GLY A 175 -24.61 11.22 6.81
N ASP A 176 -23.60 10.85 7.60
CA ASP A 176 -23.12 9.48 7.78
C ASP A 176 -22.62 8.81 6.49
N ILE A 177 -22.16 9.60 5.52
CA ILE A 177 -21.61 9.09 4.26
C ILE A 177 -20.37 8.25 4.56
N VAL A 178 -20.29 7.09 3.91
CA VAL A 178 -19.15 6.17 4.03
C VAL A 178 -18.07 6.53 3.01
N TRP A 179 -16.80 6.44 3.42
CA TRP A 179 -15.63 6.68 2.58
C TRP A 179 -14.54 5.63 2.80
N ASN A 180 -13.67 5.44 1.82
CA ASN A 180 -12.41 4.71 1.99
C ASN A 180 -11.28 5.72 2.23
N THR A 181 -10.67 5.66 3.40
CA THR A 181 -9.87 6.78 3.93
C THR A 181 -8.59 6.30 4.60
N ALA A 182 -7.46 6.90 4.27
CA ALA A 182 -6.23 6.76 5.04
C ALA A 182 -6.09 7.88 6.06
N VAL A 183 -5.95 7.54 7.33
CA VAL A 183 -5.67 8.47 8.43
C VAL A 183 -4.18 8.42 8.76
N VAL A 184 -3.54 9.59 8.87
CA VAL A 184 -2.13 9.71 9.25
C VAL A 184 -2.01 10.13 10.71
N ILE A 185 -1.44 9.26 11.52
CA ILE A 185 -1.24 9.45 12.96
C ILE A 185 0.23 9.81 13.19
N SER A 186 0.46 10.97 13.81
CA SER A 186 1.79 11.46 14.19
C SER A 186 2.44 10.57 15.25
N HIS A 187 3.77 10.58 15.30
CA HIS A 187 4.58 9.98 16.37
C HIS A 187 4.23 10.49 17.79
N THR A 188 3.45 11.56 17.92
CA THR A 188 2.90 12.06 19.19
C THR A 188 1.61 11.35 19.62
N GLY A 189 1.04 10.51 18.75
CA GLY A 189 -0.29 9.93 18.87
C GLY A 189 -1.43 10.92 18.58
N LYS A 190 -1.14 12.06 17.95
CA LYS A 190 -2.15 12.99 17.42
C LYS A 190 -2.38 12.71 15.94
N ILE A 191 -3.60 12.89 15.48
CA ILE A 191 -3.95 12.77 14.07
C ILE A 191 -3.44 14.02 13.33
N ILE A 192 -2.74 13.81 12.22
CA ILE A 192 -2.25 14.88 11.33
C ILE A 192 -3.36 15.26 10.35
N GLY A 193 -4.08 14.27 9.83
CA GLY A 193 -5.18 14.45 8.89
C GLY A 193 -5.55 13.14 8.20
N LYS A 194 -6.37 13.26 7.15
CA LYS A 194 -6.91 12.14 6.39
C LYS A 194 -6.86 12.36 4.87
N HIS A 195 -6.86 11.28 4.10
CA HIS A 195 -6.96 11.28 2.64
C HIS A 195 -7.99 10.22 2.20
N ARG A 196 -8.97 10.61 1.37
CA ARG A 196 -9.99 9.73 0.80
C ARG A 196 -9.57 9.21 -0.57
N LYS A 197 -9.87 7.93 -0.86
CA LYS A 197 -9.51 7.22 -2.09
C LYS A 197 -10.01 7.96 -3.33
N ASN A 198 -9.09 8.48 -4.15
CA ASN A 198 -9.44 9.28 -5.33
C ASN A 198 -10.11 8.47 -6.44
N HIS A 199 -9.69 7.21 -6.65
CA HIS A 199 -10.17 6.37 -7.76
C HIS A 199 -10.86 5.13 -7.22
N ILE A 200 -12.15 4.97 -7.52
CA ILE A 200 -12.98 3.88 -6.98
C ILE A 200 -13.21 2.81 -8.05
N PRO A 201 -12.82 1.55 -7.81
CA PRO A 201 -13.07 0.47 -8.75
C PRO A 201 -14.54 0.09 -8.82
N ARG A 202 -14.90 -0.50 -9.97
CA ARG A 202 -16.22 -1.09 -10.26
C ARG A 202 -16.10 -2.44 -10.96
N VAL A 203 -14.96 -3.12 -10.81
CA VAL A 203 -14.55 -4.25 -11.67
C VAL A 203 -14.67 -5.58 -10.92
N GLY A 204 -15.46 -6.51 -11.45
CA GLY A 204 -15.61 -7.85 -10.89
C GLY A 204 -16.11 -7.82 -9.45
N ASP A 205 -15.39 -8.47 -8.53
CA ASP A 205 -15.70 -8.50 -7.10
C ASP A 205 -15.44 -7.16 -6.39
N PHE A 206 -14.70 -6.24 -7.01
CA PHE A 206 -14.37 -4.93 -6.44
C PHE A 206 -15.50 -3.92 -6.65
N ASN A 207 -16.69 -4.22 -6.10
CA ASN A 207 -17.90 -3.40 -6.19
C ASN A 207 -17.90 -2.21 -5.23
N GLU A 208 -16.74 -1.58 -5.02
CA GLU A 208 -16.51 -0.54 -4.03
C GLU A 208 -17.38 0.71 -4.24
N SER A 209 -17.68 1.06 -5.49
CA SER A 209 -18.56 2.20 -5.79
C SER A 209 -20.00 2.03 -5.28
N THR A 210 -20.38 0.82 -4.86
CA THR A 210 -21.65 0.59 -4.16
C THR A 210 -21.61 1.20 -2.76
N TYR A 211 -20.42 1.39 -2.17
CA TYR A 211 -20.21 1.75 -0.77
C TYR A 211 -19.77 3.18 -0.55
N TYR A 212 -18.92 3.73 -1.41
CA TYR A 212 -18.37 5.07 -1.26
C TYR A 212 -18.09 5.75 -2.60
N PHE A 213 -18.04 7.08 -2.55
CA PHE A 213 -17.76 7.95 -3.70
C PHE A 213 -16.25 8.19 -3.89
N GLU A 214 -15.90 8.78 -5.03
CA GLU A 214 -14.56 9.29 -5.31
C GLU A 214 -14.17 10.36 -4.29
N GLY A 215 -12.95 10.28 -3.78
CA GLY A 215 -12.45 11.15 -2.72
C GLY A 215 -12.43 12.63 -3.10
N ASN A 216 -12.77 13.48 -2.14
CA ASN A 216 -12.80 14.93 -2.27
C ASN A 216 -11.64 15.65 -1.55
N THR A 217 -10.63 14.91 -1.08
CA THR A 217 -9.50 15.45 -0.33
C THR A 217 -8.30 15.86 -1.19
N GLY A 218 -8.37 15.67 -2.51
CA GLY A 218 -7.27 15.95 -3.43
C GLY A 218 -6.09 14.99 -3.23
N HIS A 219 -4.87 15.52 -3.24
CA HIS A 219 -3.63 14.73 -3.16
C HIS A 219 -2.72 15.22 -2.02
N PRO A 220 -3.19 15.17 -0.75
CA PRO A 220 -2.46 15.76 0.37
C PRO A 220 -1.13 15.05 0.60
N VAL A 221 -0.13 15.83 1.01
CA VAL A 221 1.17 15.36 1.48
C VAL A 221 1.31 15.76 2.94
N PHE A 222 1.54 14.78 3.78
CA PHE A 222 1.62 14.92 5.23
C PHE A 222 3.09 15.09 5.63
N GLU A 223 3.45 16.29 6.08
CA GLU A 223 4.78 16.53 6.61
C GLU A 223 4.91 15.95 8.02
N THR A 224 5.93 15.12 8.21
CA THR A 224 6.26 14.52 9.50
C THR A 224 7.74 14.75 9.80
N LYS A 225 8.16 14.55 11.04
CA LYS A 225 9.59 14.61 11.38
C LYS A 225 10.44 13.54 10.68
N TYR A 226 9.81 12.52 10.10
CA TYR A 226 10.44 11.42 9.38
C TYR A 226 10.31 11.55 7.86
N GLY A 227 9.84 12.69 7.34
CA GLY A 227 9.69 12.95 5.91
C GLY A 227 8.26 13.27 5.49
N ARG A 228 8.11 13.61 4.21
CA ARG A 228 6.83 13.97 3.58
C ARG A 228 6.16 12.75 2.98
N LEU A 229 4.99 12.38 3.50
CA LEU A 229 4.29 11.14 3.18
C LEU A 229 3.02 11.41 2.38
N ALA A 230 2.70 10.53 1.44
CA ALA A 230 1.41 10.49 0.78
C ALA A 230 0.88 9.06 0.75
N ILE A 231 -0.43 8.93 0.48
CA ILE A 231 -1.10 7.63 0.42
C ILE A 231 -1.89 7.57 -0.87
N ASN A 232 -1.48 6.71 -1.80
CA ASN A 232 -2.25 6.37 -2.98
C ASN A 232 -3.06 5.10 -2.70
N ILE A 233 -4.35 5.22 -2.41
CA ILE A 233 -5.13 4.07 -1.93
C ILE A 233 -5.53 3.14 -3.09
N CYS A 234 -5.07 1.89 -3.01
CA CYS A 234 -5.42 0.73 -3.85
C CYS A 234 -5.55 1.03 -5.35
N TYR A 235 -6.77 1.13 -5.88
CA TYR A 235 -7.06 1.28 -7.31
C TYR A 235 -6.47 2.56 -7.92
N GLY A 236 -6.14 3.55 -7.08
CA GLY A 236 -5.33 4.70 -7.51
C GLY A 236 -3.93 4.32 -8.02
N ARG A 237 -3.45 3.09 -7.78
CA ARG A 237 -2.20 2.56 -8.35
C ARG A 237 -2.19 2.54 -9.88
N HIS A 238 -3.36 2.35 -10.49
CA HIS A 238 -3.52 2.24 -11.94
C HIS A 238 -3.50 3.60 -12.67
N HIS A 239 -3.41 4.70 -11.92
CA HIS A 239 -3.57 6.05 -12.42
C HIS A 239 -2.25 6.81 -12.28
N PRO A 240 -1.37 6.84 -13.31
CA PRO A 240 -0.10 7.56 -13.27
C PRO A 240 -0.23 9.02 -12.83
N GLN A 241 -1.32 9.69 -13.21
CA GLN A 241 -1.65 11.05 -12.81
C GLN A 241 -1.89 11.19 -11.29
N ASN A 242 -2.47 10.18 -10.64
CA ASN A 242 -2.70 10.18 -9.19
C ASN A 242 -1.35 10.14 -8.44
N TRP A 243 -0.44 9.27 -8.87
CA TRP A 243 0.94 9.23 -8.38
C TRP A 243 1.67 10.56 -8.63
N MET A 244 1.51 11.10 -9.84
CA MET A 244 2.15 12.33 -10.26
C MET A 244 1.76 13.52 -9.38
N MET A 245 0.48 13.64 -9.04
CA MET A 245 -0.01 14.74 -8.20
C MET A 245 0.57 14.70 -6.78
N PHE A 246 0.71 13.52 -6.15
CA PHE A 246 1.43 13.42 -4.87
C PHE A 246 2.90 13.85 -5.00
N GLY A 247 3.53 13.46 -6.10
CA GLY A 247 4.90 13.86 -6.39
C GLY A 247 5.07 15.36 -6.63
N LEU A 248 4.12 16.00 -7.32
CA LEU A 248 4.07 17.46 -7.51
C LEU A 248 3.87 18.21 -6.20
N ASN A 249 3.09 17.62 -5.27
CA ASN A 249 2.90 18.15 -3.92
C ASN A 249 4.09 17.85 -2.99
N GLY A 250 5.18 17.29 -3.50
CA GLY A 250 6.46 17.17 -2.79
C GLY A 250 6.60 15.91 -1.94
N ALA A 251 5.81 14.86 -2.16
CA ALA A 251 5.97 13.59 -1.46
C ALA A 251 7.38 13.00 -1.62
N GLU A 252 7.92 12.46 -0.54
CA GLU A 252 9.19 11.70 -0.52
C GLU A 252 8.92 10.20 -0.44
N ILE A 253 7.81 9.82 0.22
CA ILE A 253 7.35 8.44 0.37
C ILE A 253 5.87 8.40 0.00
N VAL A 254 5.47 7.49 -0.88
CA VAL A 254 4.06 7.23 -1.20
C VAL A 254 3.70 5.79 -0.86
N PHE A 255 2.83 5.61 0.13
CA PHE A 255 2.27 4.30 0.45
C PHE A 255 1.13 3.97 -0.51
N ASN A 256 1.00 2.70 -0.87
CA ASN A 256 -0.11 2.16 -1.64
C ASN A 256 -0.73 0.95 -0.94
N PRO A 257 -1.55 1.21 0.10
CA PRO A 257 -2.32 0.16 0.74
C PRO A 257 -3.40 -0.35 -0.22
N SER A 258 -3.47 -1.66 -0.39
CA SER A 258 -4.33 -2.33 -1.38
C SER A 258 -4.91 -3.63 -0.81
N ALA A 259 -5.97 -4.12 -1.45
CA ALA A 259 -6.48 -5.48 -1.28
C ALA A 259 -6.89 -6.03 -2.65
N GLU A 260 -6.11 -6.95 -3.19
CA GLU A 260 -6.17 -7.39 -4.59
C GLU A 260 -5.94 -8.89 -4.71
N ILE A 261 -6.73 -9.56 -5.56
CA ILE A 261 -6.74 -11.03 -5.69
C ILE A 261 -5.87 -11.51 -6.86
N GLY A 262 -5.20 -12.65 -6.66
CA GLY A 262 -4.28 -13.25 -7.61
C GLY A 262 -4.98 -14.17 -8.61
N GLY A 263 -4.23 -14.72 -9.57
CA GLY A 263 -4.79 -15.60 -10.61
C GLY A 263 -5.55 -14.84 -11.71
N SER A 264 -5.40 -13.52 -11.75
CA SER A 264 -5.97 -12.61 -12.74
C SER A 264 -4.87 -11.77 -13.40
N LEU A 265 -5.21 -10.70 -14.12
CA LEU A 265 -4.22 -9.74 -14.62
C LEU A 265 -3.58 -8.89 -13.49
N SER A 266 -4.19 -8.82 -12.30
CA SER A 266 -3.76 -7.93 -11.20
C SER A 266 -2.35 -8.24 -10.71
N ASP A 267 -2.02 -9.51 -10.45
CA ASP A 267 -0.71 -9.90 -9.91
C ASP A 267 0.45 -9.71 -10.90
N ARG A 268 0.16 -9.60 -12.20
CA ARG A 268 1.15 -9.28 -13.25
C ARG A 268 1.54 -7.80 -13.26
N MET A 269 0.62 -6.92 -12.88
CA MET A 269 0.84 -5.46 -12.86
C MET A 269 1.51 -5.01 -11.56
N TRP A 270 1.39 -5.79 -10.48
CA TRP A 270 1.79 -5.41 -9.13
C TRP A 270 3.22 -4.86 -9.02
N PHE A 271 4.19 -5.52 -9.66
CA PHE A 271 5.60 -5.12 -9.60
C PHE A 271 6.00 -4.06 -10.64
N ILE A 272 5.04 -3.60 -11.45
CA ILE A 272 5.24 -2.62 -12.52
C ILE A 272 4.80 -1.24 -12.03
N GLU A 273 3.55 -1.10 -11.58
CA GLU A 273 2.91 0.21 -11.42
C GLU A 273 3.54 1.06 -10.31
N GLY A 274 3.67 0.51 -9.10
CA GLY A 274 4.32 1.20 -7.99
C GLY A 274 5.79 1.48 -8.26
N ARG A 275 6.48 0.61 -8.99
CA ARG A 275 7.89 0.79 -9.35
C ARG A 275 8.06 1.88 -10.41
N ALA A 276 7.21 1.88 -11.44
CA ALA A 276 7.18 2.94 -12.45
C ALA A 276 6.84 4.29 -11.82
N ALA A 277 5.90 4.32 -10.87
CA ALA A 277 5.56 5.53 -10.12
C ALA A 277 6.76 6.08 -9.34
N ALA A 278 7.54 5.22 -8.67
CA ALA A 278 8.75 5.61 -7.94
C ALA A 278 9.75 6.34 -8.85
N VAL A 279 10.05 5.73 -10.01
CA VAL A 279 10.97 6.28 -11.01
C VAL A 279 10.46 7.59 -11.61
N ALA A 280 9.22 7.59 -12.13
CA ALA A 280 8.66 8.75 -12.83
C ALA A 280 8.54 9.99 -11.94
N ASN A 281 8.47 9.79 -10.61
CA ASN A 281 8.27 10.86 -9.64
C ASN A 281 9.49 11.15 -8.76
N SER A 282 10.55 10.34 -8.84
CA SER A 282 11.73 10.42 -7.99
C SER A 282 11.38 10.45 -6.49
N PHE A 283 10.53 9.50 -6.06
CA PHE A 283 10.18 9.26 -4.67
C PHE A 283 10.25 7.76 -4.33
N PHE A 284 10.12 7.40 -3.06
CA PHE A 284 9.93 6.00 -2.66
C PHE A 284 8.47 5.60 -2.79
N THR A 285 8.21 4.36 -3.22
CA THR A 285 6.87 3.75 -3.15
C THR A 285 6.89 2.50 -2.30
N ILE A 286 5.83 2.29 -1.53
CA ILE A 286 5.64 1.07 -0.74
C ILE A 286 4.25 0.53 -1.03
N THR A 287 4.18 -0.57 -1.75
CA THR A 287 2.92 -1.24 -2.07
C THR A 287 2.65 -2.32 -1.03
N ILE A 288 1.42 -2.41 -0.56
CA ILE A 288 1.02 -3.31 0.52
C ILE A 288 -0.28 -3.98 0.10
N ASN A 289 -0.28 -5.31 -0.03
CA ASN A 289 -1.50 -6.06 -0.33
C ASN A 289 -1.89 -6.95 0.84
N ARG A 290 -3.19 -7.19 0.95
CA ARG A 290 -3.77 -8.24 1.80
C ARG A 290 -3.25 -9.64 1.42
N VAL A 291 -3.34 -10.59 2.35
CA VAL A 291 -3.04 -12.01 2.11
C VAL A 291 -4.19 -12.92 2.53
N GLY A 292 -4.24 -14.11 1.94
CA GLY A 292 -5.21 -15.17 2.30
C GLY A 292 -6.48 -15.13 1.46
N THR A 293 -7.42 -16.02 1.78
CA THR A 293 -8.75 -16.09 1.14
C THR A 293 -9.80 -15.87 2.21
N GLU A 294 -10.79 -15.03 1.92
CA GLU A 294 -11.89 -14.72 2.83
C GLU A 294 -13.16 -15.40 2.34
N VAL A 295 -13.96 -15.96 3.25
CA VAL A 295 -15.19 -16.69 2.90
C VAL A 295 -16.36 -16.06 3.61
N PHE A 296 -17.44 -15.76 2.89
CA PHE A 296 -18.63 -15.06 3.36
C PHE A 296 -19.84 -16.00 3.51
N ALA A 297 -20.79 -15.62 4.37
CA ALA A 297 -21.97 -16.44 4.68
C ALA A 297 -22.87 -16.68 3.45
N ASN A 298 -23.11 -15.62 2.67
CA ASN A 298 -23.99 -15.66 1.52
C ASN A 298 -23.19 -15.76 0.21
N GLU A 299 -23.76 -16.46 -0.77
CA GLU A 299 -23.18 -16.55 -2.10
C GLU A 299 -23.27 -15.20 -2.83
N PHE A 300 -22.25 -14.88 -3.61
CA PHE A 300 -22.21 -13.74 -4.53
C PHE A 300 -21.65 -14.18 -5.89
N THR A 301 -21.74 -13.30 -6.89
CA THR A 301 -21.20 -13.55 -8.24
C THR A 301 -20.22 -12.46 -8.64
N SER A 302 -19.15 -12.84 -9.34
CA SER A 302 -18.11 -11.92 -9.85
C SER A 302 -18.43 -11.28 -11.20
N ALA A 303 -19.67 -11.41 -11.68
CA ALA A 303 -20.13 -10.94 -13.00
C ALA A 303 -19.31 -11.46 -14.20
N ASP A 304 -18.75 -12.68 -14.10
CA ASP A 304 -17.92 -13.31 -15.14
C ASP A 304 -18.60 -14.53 -15.81
N GLY A 305 -19.89 -14.75 -15.54
CA GLY A 305 -20.67 -15.87 -16.05
C GLY A 305 -20.46 -17.19 -15.32
N LYS A 306 -19.63 -17.23 -14.27
CA LYS A 306 -19.47 -18.42 -13.41
C LYS A 306 -20.59 -18.52 -12.37
N LYS A 307 -20.65 -19.67 -11.70
CA LYS A 307 -21.60 -19.92 -10.60
C LYS A 307 -21.32 -19.01 -9.42
N ALA A 308 -22.36 -18.75 -8.63
CA ALA A 308 -22.20 -18.07 -7.36
C ALA A 308 -21.30 -18.88 -6.41
N HIS A 309 -20.60 -18.18 -5.53
CA HIS A 309 -19.63 -18.74 -4.59
C HIS A 309 -19.54 -17.85 -3.34
N ASN A 310 -18.81 -18.33 -2.33
CA ASN A 310 -18.68 -17.66 -1.04
C ASN A 310 -17.27 -17.11 -0.78
N ASP A 311 -16.25 -17.52 -1.56
CA ASP A 311 -14.86 -17.14 -1.34
C ASP A 311 -14.41 -15.94 -2.19
N MET A 312 -13.70 -14.99 -1.57
CA MET A 312 -12.95 -13.91 -2.21
C MET A 312 -11.47 -14.12 -1.95
N GLY A 313 -10.72 -14.39 -3.02
CA GLY A 313 -9.28 -14.60 -2.94
C GLY A 313 -8.74 -15.58 -3.97
N PRO A 314 -7.46 -15.96 -3.83
CA PRO A 314 -6.55 -15.54 -2.76
C PRO A 314 -5.99 -14.14 -2.99
N PHE A 315 -6.00 -13.30 -1.95
CA PHE A 315 -5.19 -12.09 -1.87
C PHE A 315 -3.70 -12.48 -1.81
N TYR A 316 -2.86 -11.78 -2.58
CA TYR A 316 -1.53 -12.27 -2.94
C TYR A 316 -0.34 -11.59 -2.27
N GLY A 317 -0.55 -10.77 -1.24
CA GLY A 317 0.52 -10.15 -0.46
C GLY A 317 1.56 -9.46 -1.34
N SER A 318 2.80 -9.96 -1.32
CA SER A 318 3.86 -9.43 -2.19
C SER A 318 4.17 -7.95 -1.93
N ALA A 319 3.96 -7.47 -0.70
CA ALA A 319 4.36 -6.12 -0.33
C ALA A 319 5.85 -5.88 -0.64
N TYR A 320 6.18 -4.72 -1.18
CA TYR A 320 7.56 -4.36 -1.53
C TYR A 320 7.76 -2.84 -1.49
N LEU A 321 9.03 -2.42 -1.38
CA LEU A 321 9.44 -1.03 -1.55
C LEU A 321 10.19 -0.86 -2.87
N ALA A 322 9.94 0.23 -3.60
CA ALA A 322 10.75 0.70 -4.71
C ALA A 322 11.33 2.09 -4.46
N THR A 323 12.53 2.31 -4.98
CA THR A 323 13.30 3.54 -4.81
C THR A 323 13.14 4.48 -6.02
N PRO A 324 13.48 5.78 -5.87
CA PRO A 324 13.53 6.75 -6.97
C PRO A 324 14.34 6.31 -8.20
N GLU A 325 15.37 5.48 -8.02
CA GLU A 325 16.22 4.98 -9.12
C GLU A 325 15.71 3.66 -9.73
N GLY A 326 14.56 3.16 -9.28
CA GLY A 326 13.95 1.95 -9.80
C GLY A 326 14.54 0.67 -9.20
N MET A 327 15.37 0.77 -8.16
CA MET A 327 15.68 -0.38 -7.32
C MET A 327 14.46 -0.78 -6.51
N ARG A 328 14.36 -2.05 -6.07
CA ARG A 328 13.28 -2.50 -5.19
C ARG A 328 13.69 -3.65 -4.28
N THR A 329 12.94 -3.84 -3.20
CA THR A 329 13.09 -5.02 -2.33
C THR A 329 12.54 -6.26 -3.01
N PRO A 330 12.97 -7.45 -2.59
CA PRO A 330 12.18 -8.67 -2.75
C PRO A 330 10.73 -8.51 -2.28
N GLY A 331 9.84 -9.32 -2.82
CA GLY A 331 8.44 -9.38 -2.36
C GLY A 331 8.31 -10.07 -1.00
N MET A 332 7.37 -9.61 -0.17
CA MET A 332 6.86 -10.41 0.94
C MET A 332 6.14 -11.68 0.43
N PRO A 333 6.03 -12.76 1.24
CA PRO A 333 5.31 -13.97 0.83
C PRO A 333 3.87 -13.69 0.38
N ARG A 334 3.37 -14.50 -0.57
CA ARG A 334 2.02 -14.31 -1.14
C ARG A 334 0.88 -14.76 -0.23
N ASP A 335 1.18 -15.61 0.75
CA ASP A 335 0.20 -16.39 1.51
C ASP A 335 0.37 -16.24 3.04
N SER A 336 1.29 -15.38 3.49
CA SER A 336 1.68 -15.29 4.89
C SER A 336 1.58 -13.85 5.41
N ASP A 337 1.12 -13.71 6.65
CA ASP A 337 1.18 -12.45 7.39
C ASP A 337 2.64 -12.00 7.53
N GLY A 338 2.89 -10.69 7.54
CA GLY A 338 4.26 -10.23 7.64
C GLY A 338 4.48 -8.74 7.78
N LEU A 339 5.73 -8.42 8.14
CA LEU A 339 6.29 -7.09 8.31
C LEU A 339 7.49 -6.93 7.37
N LEU A 340 7.35 -6.05 6.39
CA LEU A 340 8.48 -5.57 5.59
C LEU A 340 9.08 -4.34 6.26
N ILE A 341 10.40 -4.34 6.47
CA ILE A 341 11.16 -3.19 6.97
C ILE A 341 12.13 -2.75 5.87
N SER A 342 12.22 -1.46 5.65
CA SER A 342 13.18 -0.88 4.70
C SER A 342 13.81 0.37 5.30
N GLU A 343 15.13 0.34 5.47
CA GLU A 343 15.93 1.51 5.82
C GLU A 343 16.35 2.22 4.53
N VAL A 344 15.97 3.48 4.39
CA VAL A 344 16.23 4.30 3.20
C VAL A 344 16.78 5.66 3.61
N ASP A 345 17.53 6.31 2.72
CA ASP A 345 17.92 7.72 2.88
C ASP A 345 17.06 8.60 1.96
N LEU A 346 16.29 9.51 2.55
CA LEU A 346 15.39 10.40 1.80
C LEU A 346 16.12 11.40 0.89
N ASN A 347 17.44 11.55 1.03
CA ASN A 347 18.23 12.34 0.09
C ASN A 347 18.25 11.75 -1.33
N GLU A 348 18.06 10.43 -1.50
CA GLU A 348 17.96 9.77 -2.83
C GLU A 348 16.90 10.42 -3.71
N CYS A 349 15.78 10.89 -3.13
CA CYS A 349 14.72 11.57 -3.87
C CYS A 349 15.25 12.82 -4.59
N ARG A 350 16.10 13.62 -3.94
CA ARG A 350 16.69 14.82 -4.54
C ARG A 350 17.75 14.45 -5.56
N GLN A 351 18.62 13.51 -5.21
CA GLN A 351 19.71 13.04 -6.07
C GLN A 351 19.16 12.49 -7.40
N SER A 352 18.13 11.66 -7.35
CA SER A 352 17.42 11.15 -8.52
C SER A 352 16.80 12.27 -9.37
N ARG A 353 16.18 13.28 -8.73
CA ARG A 353 15.63 14.45 -9.46
C ARG A 353 16.70 15.23 -10.20
N ASP A 354 17.85 15.47 -9.58
CA ASP A 354 18.94 16.24 -10.16
C ASP A 354 19.67 15.44 -11.26
N LEU A 355 19.88 14.14 -11.04
CA LEU A 355 20.55 13.25 -12.00
C LEU A 355 19.73 13.04 -13.27
N HIS A 356 18.45 12.71 -13.13
CA HIS A 356 17.61 12.35 -14.28
C HIS A 356 16.83 13.53 -14.85
N THR A 357 16.64 14.59 -14.07
CA THR A 357 15.94 15.82 -14.47
C THR A 357 14.48 15.62 -14.93
N PHE A 358 13.85 14.49 -14.58
CA PHE A 358 12.46 14.20 -14.96
C PHE A 358 11.51 15.32 -14.57
N ARG A 359 11.70 15.89 -13.36
CA ARG A 359 10.93 17.04 -12.84
C ARG A 359 11.14 18.33 -13.65
N MET A 360 12.36 18.58 -14.11
CA MET A 360 12.68 19.74 -14.94
C MET A 360 12.00 19.64 -16.33
N CYS A 361 11.89 18.43 -16.87
CA CYS A 361 11.40 18.17 -18.21
C CYS A 361 9.90 17.77 -18.27
N GLN A 362 9.12 17.95 -17.20
CA GLN A 362 7.72 17.49 -17.15
C GLN A 362 6.77 18.26 -18.07
N ARG A 363 7.13 19.48 -18.47
CA ARG A 363 6.29 20.35 -19.33
C ARG A 363 4.85 20.50 -18.83
N LEU A 364 4.62 20.60 -17.51
CA LEU A 364 3.28 20.62 -16.91
C LEU A 364 2.24 21.52 -17.62
N PRO A 365 2.58 22.74 -18.09
CA PRO A 365 1.63 23.57 -18.83
C PRO A 365 1.03 22.89 -20.07
N ILE A 366 1.82 22.12 -20.84
CA ILE A 366 1.34 21.44 -22.04
C ILE A 366 0.34 20.32 -21.71
N TYR A 367 0.60 19.58 -20.62
CA TYR A 367 -0.27 18.51 -20.16
C TYR A 367 -1.55 19.06 -19.53
N ALA A 368 -1.46 20.16 -18.77
CA ALA A 368 -2.63 20.83 -18.20
C ALA A 368 -3.57 21.34 -19.30
N GLU A 369 -3.05 21.99 -20.35
CA GLU A 369 -3.85 22.40 -21.51
C GLU A 369 -4.42 21.17 -22.24
N GLY A 370 -3.59 20.15 -22.48
CA GLY A 370 -3.99 18.90 -23.12
C GLY A 370 -5.16 18.21 -22.42
N PHE A 371 -5.07 18.02 -21.10
CA PHE A 371 -6.15 17.45 -20.28
C PHE A 371 -7.38 18.35 -20.27
N THR A 372 -7.21 19.67 -20.15
CA THR A 372 -8.35 20.60 -20.18
C THR A 372 -9.14 20.48 -21.48
N ARG A 373 -8.46 20.38 -22.63
CA ARG A 373 -9.12 20.15 -23.93
C ARG A 373 -9.78 18.78 -23.99
N ALA A 374 -9.10 17.73 -23.51
CA ALA A 374 -9.62 16.36 -23.53
C ALA A 374 -10.88 16.15 -22.67
N THR A 375 -11.12 16.99 -21.66
CA THR A 375 -12.33 16.91 -20.81
C THR A 375 -13.58 17.52 -21.43
N LYS A 376 -13.49 18.20 -22.58
CA LYS A 376 -14.65 18.82 -23.23
C LYS A 376 -15.51 17.79 -23.95
N LEU A 377 -16.84 17.96 -23.92
CA LEU A 377 -17.79 17.03 -24.55
C LEU A 377 -17.64 16.98 -26.08
N ASP A 378 -17.16 18.05 -26.69
CA ASP A 378 -16.90 18.19 -28.12
C ASP A 378 -15.43 17.91 -28.51
N PHE A 379 -14.65 17.33 -27.59
CA PHE A 379 -13.24 17.01 -27.83
C PHE A 379 -13.07 16.14 -29.08
N LYS A 380 -12.23 16.61 -30.00
CA LYS A 380 -11.78 15.83 -31.16
C LYS A 380 -10.34 15.37 -30.93
N PRO A 381 -10.07 14.05 -30.90
CA PRO A 381 -8.71 13.55 -30.82
C PRO A 381 -7.82 14.09 -31.93
N GLN A 382 -6.57 14.38 -31.60
CA GLN A 382 -5.57 14.86 -32.57
C GLN A 382 -5.10 13.69 -33.46
N ILE A 383 -5.91 13.34 -34.47
CA ILE A 383 -5.64 12.27 -35.44
C ILE A 383 -5.37 12.89 -36.80
N ILE A 384 -4.21 12.61 -37.38
CA ILE A 384 -3.83 13.04 -38.74
C ILE A 384 -4.16 11.90 -39.70
N ARG A 385 -4.91 12.18 -40.77
CA ARG A 385 -5.30 11.21 -41.80
C ARG A 385 -4.68 11.59 -43.14
N GLU A 386 -4.37 10.59 -43.95
CA GLU A 386 -4.09 10.77 -45.37
C GLU A 386 -5.37 11.27 -46.07
N ILE A 387 -5.24 12.33 -46.87
CA ILE A 387 -6.37 12.96 -47.60
C ILE A 387 -6.46 12.36 -48.99
#